data_AF-A0A533B357-F1
#
_entry.id   AF-A0A533B357-F1
#
_cell.length_a   1.000
_cell.length_b   1.000
_cell.length_c   1.000
_cell.angle_alpha   90.00
_cell.angle_beta   90.00
_cell.angle_gamma   90.00
#
_symmetry.space_group_name_H-M   'P 1'
#
loop_
_entity.id
_entity.type
_entity.pdbx_description
1 polymer ?
#
loop_
_entity_poly.entity_id
_entity_poly.type
_entity_poly.pdbx_seq_one_letter_code
_entity_poly.pdbx_strand_id
1 'polypeptide(L)'
;MLLSTQLMRRNLPPWGIALAALIVLFPVNGTTAQQEGDLRDHPPKLLNYSKMTTQQLVDEGEKIIFGGLGLAKVQGAVGRGQCTLCHMTREGMLGNRAPNLFGATKRAAERLKDPRYHLGKPQDRDTVQKEAFPGSGTATTPLEYIAETLLCPSCYVPAGYGMVGTDDKDSPDINVTKPPVSLKIDDLVAVTTWLYVHDGHRPPSQAMIVKAFRKFMTPQDWKDVTTIPPPLVNVSLFATGDESAEDIFRQAMCIACHVIPGIPDATGTLGPALTMKSITPLRHKDPMYKGKATTVREFITESILHPSVYVTNGYPDNTMPKNYGYKINALALDKMVDYLAEVKEGNIPPPIK
;
A
#
# COMPACT_ATOMS: atom_id res chain seq x y z
N MET A 1 14.70 -46.95 -60.07
CA MET A 1 14.59 -45.95 -61.15
C MET A 1 13.23 -45.28 -61.05
N LEU A 2 13.22 -43.95 -61.16
CA LEU A 2 12.11 -43.01 -60.95
C LEU A 2 11.11 -42.92 -62.12
N LEU A 3 9.99 -42.20 -61.86
CA LEU A 3 9.15 -41.37 -62.78
C LEU A 3 8.14 -42.15 -63.66
N SER A 4 6.91 -41.70 -63.99
CA SER A 4 6.16 -40.43 -63.78
C SER A 4 4.74 -40.55 -64.40
N THR A 5 3.74 -39.84 -63.84
CA THR A 5 2.57 -39.11 -64.48
C THR A 5 1.55 -39.87 -65.37
N GLN A 6 0.25 -39.56 -65.50
CA GLN A 6 -0.45 -38.25 -65.57
C GLN A 6 -2.00 -38.43 -65.52
N LEU A 7 -2.72 -37.32 -65.26
CA LEU A 7 -4.17 -37.13 -65.03
C LEU A 7 -5.13 -37.37 -66.23
N MET A 8 -6.43 -37.59 -65.93
CA MET A 8 -7.56 -36.99 -66.68
C MET A 8 -8.74 -36.59 -65.77
N ARG A 9 -9.48 -35.57 -66.25
CA ARG A 9 -10.48 -34.72 -65.56
C ARG A 9 -11.94 -35.14 -65.79
N ARG A 10 -12.84 -34.40 -65.09
CA ARG A 10 -14.13 -33.76 -65.53
C ARG A 10 -15.46 -34.45 -65.14
N ASN A 11 -16.33 -33.73 -64.41
CA ASN A 11 -17.53 -33.06 -64.94
C ASN A 11 -18.41 -32.42 -63.82
N LEU A 12 -18.90 -31.20 -64.06
CA LEU A 12 -20.04 -30.54 -63.41
C LEU A 12 -21.22 -30.54 -64.40
N PRO A 13 -22.50 -30.51 -63.96
CA PRO A 13 -23.44 -29.47 -64.42
C PRO A 13 -24.54 -29.14 -63.32
N PRO A 14 -25.68 -28.44 -63.60
CA PRO A 14 -25.79 -27.03 -63.18
C PRO A 14 -27.19 -26.58 -62.62
N TRP A 15 -27.29 -25.37 -62.07
CA TRP A 15 -28.48 -24.54 -61.71
C TRP A 15 -29.61 -25.11 -60.82
N GLY A 16 -29.71 -24.57 -59.60
CA GLY A 16 -30.91 -24.56 -58.76
C GLY A 16 -30.83 -23.39 -57.75
N ILE A 17 -31.68 -22.38 -57.94
CA ILE A 17 -31.76 -21.12 -57.20
C ILE A 17 -32.40 -21.36 -55.82
N ALA A 18 -31.79 -20.87 -54.71
CA ALA A 18 -32.47 -20.18 -53.59
C ALA A 18 -31.55 -20.01 -52.34
N LEU A 19 -31.71 -18.87 -51.67
CA LEU A 19 -31.07 -18.39 -50.43
C LEU A 19 -29.61 -17.92 -50.50
N ALA A 20 -29.42 -16.70 -51.00
CA ALA A 20 -28.36 -15.82 -50.52
C ALA A 20 -28.73 -15.31 -49.12
N ALA A 21 -28.23 -15.98 -48.08
CA ALA A 21 -28.05 -15.32 -46.79
C ALA A 21 -26.93 -14.29 -46.96
N LEU A 22 -27.30 -13.01 -46.94
CA LEU A 22 -26.39 -11.89 -46.87
C LEU A 22 -25.66 -11.97 -45.50
N ILE A 23 -24.57 -12.73 -45.42
CA ILE A 23 -23.61 -12.57 -44.34
C ILE A 23 -22.91 -11.24 -44.64
N VAL A 24 -23.44 -10.18 -44.03
CA VAL A 24 -22.67 -8.96 -43.83
C VAL A 24 -21.44 -9.39 -43.03
N LEU A 25 -20.30 -9.44 -43.71
CA LEU A 25 -18.98 -9.42 -43.07
C LEU A 25 -18.87 -8.06 -42.37
N PHE A 26 -19.48 -7.96 -41.18
CA PHE A 26 -19.00 -7.02 -40.20
C PHE A 26 -17.58 -7.49 -39.86
N PRO A 27 -16.55 -6.62 -39.95
CA PRO A 27 -15.31 -6.94 -39.29
C PRO A 27 -15.68 -7.13 -37.83
N VAL A 28 -15.41 -8.33 -37.31
CA VAL A 28 -15.32 -8.54 -35.87
C VAL A 28 -14.16 -7.64 -35.47
N ASN A 29 -14.49 -6.42 -35.06
CA ASN A 29 -13.58 -5.56 -34.34
C ASN A 29 -13.20 -6.38 -33.11
N GLY A 30 -12.04 -7.03 -33.22
CA GLY A 30 -11.38 -7.67 -32.11
C GLY A 30 -11.39 -6.65 -30.98
N THR A 31 -12.08 -7.05 -29.92
CA THR A 31 -12.00 -6.48 -28.58
C THR A 31 -10.61 -5.87 -28.39
N THR A 32 -10.57 -4.55 -28.35
CA THR A 32 -9.43 -3.83 -27.80
C THR A 32 -9.19 -4.41 -26.42
N ALA A 33 -8.12 -5.18 -26.27
CA ALA A 33 -7.44 -5.35 -25.00
C ALA A 33 -7.16 -3.92 -24.51
N GLN A 34 -8.05 -3.42 -23.66
CA GLN A 34 -7.86 -2.18 -22.95
C GLN A 34 -6.60 -2.42 -22.12
N GLN A 35 -5.54 -1.67 -22.40
CA GLN A 35 -4.29 -1.70 -21.66
C GLN A 35 -4.60 -1.73 -20.16
N GLU A 36 -4.42 -2.89 -19.54
CA GLU A 36 -4.19 -2.98 -18.11
C GLU A 36 -2.84 -2.30 -17.87
N GLY A 37 -2.91 -0.98 -17.62
CA GLY A 37 -1.77 -0.20 -17.20
C GLY A 37 -1.26 -0.77 -15.88
N ASP A 38 -0.05 -1.31 -15.95
CA ASP A 38 0.67 -1.87 -14.84
C ASP A 38 0.76 -0.86 -13.67
N LEU A 39 0.22 -1.21 -12.50
CA LEU A 39 0.19 -0.35 -11.31
C LEU A 39 1.55 -0.30 -10.58
N ARG A 40 2.65 -0.58 -11.30
CA ARG A 40 4.04 -0.72 -10.82
C ARG A 40 4.92 0.49 -11.14
N ASP A 41 4.41 1.73 -11.14
CA ASP A 41 5.20 2.81 -11.74
C ASP A 41 5.09 4.21 -11.11
N HIS A 42 5.06 4.30 -9.79
CA HIS A 42 5.04 5.61 -9.13
C HIS A 42 5.92 5.63 -7.86
N PRO A 43 7.16 6.18 -7.92
CA PRO A 43 7.70 6.92 -6.76
C PRO A 43 6.62 7.87 -6.22
N PRO A 44 6.70 8.41 -4.98
CA PRO A 44 5.77 9.45 -4.55
C PRO A 44 5.83 10.64 -5.52
N LYS A 45 4.97 10.62 -6.54
CA LYS A 45 4.72 11.71 -7.47
C LYS A 45 3.64 12.54 -6.77
N LEU A 46 3.85 13.84 -6.66
CA LEU A 46 2.74 14.78 -6.53
C LEU A 46 1.88 14.56 -7.78
N LEU A 47 0.80 13.81 -7.62
CA LEU A 47 -0.17 13.60 -8.67
C LEU A 47 -0.84 14.94 -8.90
N ASN A 48 -0.95 15.37 -10.17
CA ASN A 48 -1.58 16.65 -10.47
C ASN A 48 -3.12 16.53 -10.38
N TYR A 49 -3.59 16.29 -9.16
CA TYR A 49 -5.00 16.06 -8.83
C TYR A 49 -5.88 17.23 -9.24
N SER A 50 -5.33 18.45 -9.30
CA SER A 50 -6.05 19.64 -9.78
C SER A 50 -6.68 19.48 -11.16
N LYS A 51 -6.18 18.52 -11.97
CA LYS A 51 -6.70 18.19 -13.30
C LYS A 51 -7.51 16.89 -13.36
N MET A 52 -7.65 16.19 -12.24
CA MET A 52 -8.37 14.92 -12.15
C MET A 52 -9.85 15.14 -11.87
N THR A 53 -10.66 14.27 -12.46
CA THR A 53 -12.08 14.13 -12.14
C THR A 53 -12.27 13.55 -10.74
N THR A 54 -13.48 13.69 -10.20
CA THR A 54 -13.85 13.06 -8.92
C THR A 54 -13.64 11.55 -8.95
N GLN A 55 -14.00 10.86 -10.04
CA GLN A 55 -13.83 9.41 -10.11
C GLN A 55 -12.34 9.02 -10.10
N GLN A 56 -11.49 9.73 -10.83
CA GLN A 56 -10.04 9.48 -10.80
C GLN A 56 -9.45 9.68 -9.40
N LEU A 57 -9.94 10.66 -8.65
CA LEU A 57 -9.55 10.85 -7.26
C LEU A 57 -9.99 9.72 -6.33
N VAL A 58 -11.21 9.20 -6.55
CA VAL A 58 -11.72 8.02 -5.83
C VAL A 58 -10.83 6.82 -6.15
N ASP A 59 -10.53 6.59 -7.42
CA ASP A 59 -9.67 5.51 -7.89
C ASP A 59 -8.28 5.58 -7.23
N GLU A 60 -7.65 6.75 -7.20
CA GLU A 60 -6.37 6.91 -6.51
C GLU A 60 -6.48 6.73 -4.98
N GLY A 61 -7.57 7.20 -4.37
CA GLY A 61 -7.83 6.97 -2.95
C GLY A 61 -7.96 5.48 -2.62
N GLU A 62 -8.64 4.71 -3.48
CA GLU A 62 -8.75 3.26 -3.33
C GLU A 62 -7.38 2.58 -3.43
N LYS A 63 -6.54 2.97 -4.41
CA LYS A 63 -5.17 2.45 -4.52
C LYS A 63 -4.34 2.73 -3.27
N ILE A 64 -4.45 3.93 -2.70
CA ILE A 64 -3.72 4.29 -1.47
C ILE A 64 -4.15 3.42 -0.29
N ILE A 65 -5.45 3.18 -0.14
CA ILE A 65 -6.02 2.46 1.01
C ILE A 65 -5.81 0.94 0.87
N PHE A 66 -6.03 0.38 -0.33
CA PHE A 66 -6.11 -1.08 -0.55
C PHE A 66 -5.01 -1.65 -1.44
N GLY A 67 -4.18 -0.82 -2.07
CA GLY A 67 -3.08 -1.24 -2.93
C GLY A 67 -3.44 -1.44 -4.40
N GLY A 68 -4.71 -1.23 -4.78
CA GLY A 68 -5.18 -1.39 -6.15
C GLY A 68 -6.68 -1.09 -6.31
N LEU A 69 -7.12 -0.96 -7.56
CA LEU A 69 -8.52 -0.70 -7.89
C LEU A 69 -9.38 -1.96 -7.73
N GLY A 70 -10.58 -1.80 -7.20
CA GLY A 70 -11.49 -2.91 -6.92
C GLY A 70 -11.05 -3.81 -5.77
N LEU A 71 -10.00 -3.45 -5.02
CA LEU A 71 -9.50 -4.21 -3.88
C LEU A 71 -10.21 -3.84 -2.57
N ALA A 72 -11.06 -2.82 -2.54
CA ALA A 72 -11.87 -2.48 -1.37
C ALA A 72 -12.76 -3.64 -0.87
N LYS A 73 -13.08 -4.59 -1.76
CA LYS A 73 -13.87 -5.79 -1.44
C LYS A 73 -13.03 -7.00 -1.01
N VAL A 74 -11.71 -6.91 -1.05
CA VAL A 74 -10.79 -8.02 -0.74
C VAL A 74 -10.37 -7.93 0.72
N GLN A 75 -10.59 -9.01 1.48
CA GLN A 75 -10.20 -9.06 2.89
C GLN A 75 -8.68 -9.09 3.03
N GLY A 76 -8.13 -8.20 3.86
CA GLY A 76 -6.69 -8.11 4.08
C GLY A 76 -5.91 -7.36 2.99
N ALA A 77 -6.58 -6.72 2.03
CA ALA A 77 -5.93 -5.81 1.10
C ALA A 77 -5.37 -4.58 1.84
N VAL A 78 -4.10 -4.25 1.59
CA VAL A 78 -3.38 -3.17 2.26
C VAL A 78 -2.63 -2.38 1.21
N GLY A 79 -2.94 -1.09 1.12
CA GLY A 79 -2.18 -0.15 0.31
C GLY A 79 -1.10 0.56 1.11
N ARG A 80 -0.35 1.44 0.44
CA ARG A 80 0.72 2.25 1.05
C ARG A 80 0.23 3.17 2.18
N GLY A 81 -1.07 3.49 2.22
CA GLY A 81 -1.69 4.22 3.32
C GLY A 81 -1.80 3.40 4.61
N GLN A 82 -1.69 2.07 4.53
CA GLN A 82 -1.76 1.12 5.66
C GLN A 82 -3.06 1.19 6.49
N CYS A 83 -4.06 1.97 6.07
CA CYS A 83 -5.27 2.26 6.83
C CYS A 83 -6.03 0.99 7.24
N THR A 84 -6.07 -0.01 6.35
CA THR A 84 -6.80 -1.27 6.55
C THR A 84 -6.18 -2.20 7.58
N LEU A 85 -4.95 -1.92 8.04
CA LEU A 85 -4.37 -2.62 9.18
C LEU A 85 -5.08 -2.26 10.49
N CYS A 86 -5.59 -1.03 10.60
CA CYS A 86 -6.19 -0.51 11.83
C CYS A 86 -7.70 -0.31 11.72
N HIS A 87 -8.17 0.12 10.57
CA HIS A 87 -9.55 0.54 10.35
C HIS A 87 -10.33 -0.42 9.46
N MET A 88 -11.54 -0.77 9.89
CA MET A 88 -12.57 -1.34 9.02
C MET A 88 -13.09 -0.31 8.01
N THR A 89 -13.14 -0.66 6.73
CA THR A 89 -13.78 0.17 5.68
C THR A 89 -15.15 -0.34 5.26
N ARG A 90 -15.58 -1.49 5.78
CA ARG A 90 -16.91 -2.07 5.58
C ARG A 90 -17.24 -3.00 6.75
N GLU A 91 -18.52 -3.32 6.89
CA GLU A 91 -18.96 -4.32 7.86
C GLU A 91 -18.31 -5.69 7.59
N GLY A 92 -17.95 -6.40 8.66
CA GLY A 92 -17.32 -7.73 8.58
C GLY A 92 -15.82 -7.72 8.23
N MET A 93 -15.21 -6.56 7.97
CA MET A 93 -13.76 -6.46 7.76
C MET A 93 -12.99 -6.60 9.09
N LEU A 94 -11.80 -7.19 9.06
CA LEU A 94 -10.83 -7.14 10.17
C LEU A 94 -10.25 -5.71 10.31
N GLY A 95 -10.29 -5.12 11.51
CA GLY A 95 -9.75 -3.78 11.77
C GLY A 95 -10.46 -3.06 12.93
N ASN A 96 -10.25 -3.50 14.16
CA ASN A 96 -10.89 -2.94 15.37
C ASN A 96 -9.94 -2.11 16.24
N ARG A 97 -8.74 -1.81 15.75
CA ARG A 97 -7.73 -1.04 16.52
C ARG A 97 -8.03 0.46 16.52
N ALA A 98 -8.75 0.94 15.51
CA ALA A 98 -9.16 2.33 15.36
C ALA A 98 -10.63 2.44 14.92
N PRO A 99 -11.28 3.61 15.05
CA PRO A 99 -12.66 3.80 14.63
C PRO A 99 -12.85 3.41 13.16
N ASN A 100 -13.93 2.72 12.81
CA ASN A 100 -14.15 2.35 11.41
C ASN A 100 -14.22 3.58 10.49
N LEU A 101 -13.93 3.39 9.21
CA LEU A 101 -13.90 4.43 8.18
C LEU A 101 -15.21 4.52 7.38
N PHE A 102 -16.06 3.50 7.38
CA PHE A 102 -17.39 3.59 6.75
C PHE A 102 -18.33 4.48 7.57
N GLY A 103 -18.91 5.51 6.96
CA GLY A 103 -19.69 6.55 7.63
C GLY A 103 -18.84 7.55 8.41
N ALA A 104 -17.52 7.59 8.21
CA ALA A 104 -16.62 8.50 8.93
C ALA A 104 -16.94 9.98 8.66
N THR A 105 -17.30 10.32 7.43
CA THR A 105 -17.62 11.70 7.04
C THR A 105 -18.89 12.21 7.71
N LYS A 106 -19.88 11.34 7.90
CA LYS A 106 -21.08 11.65 8.71
C LYS A 106 -20.74 11.76 10.20
N ARG A 107 -19.96 10.81 10.73
CA ARG A 107 -19.55 10.81 12.14
C ARG A 107 -18.71 12.04 12.51
N ALA A 108 -17.91 12.57 11.60
CA ALA A 108 -17.10 13.77 11.86
C ALA A 108 -17.92 14.94 12.40
N ALA A 109 -19.14 15.16 11.89
CA ALA A 109 -20.04 16.20 12.39
C ALA A 109 -20.52 15.93 13.83
N GLU A 110 -20.74 14.68 14.20
CA GLU A 110 -21.12 14.29 15.56
C GLU A 110 -19.95 14.40 16.54
N ARG A 111 -18.72 14.11 16.09
CA ARG A 111 -17.52 14.21 16.94
C ARG A 111 -17.22 15.63 17.38
N LEU A 112 -17.51 16.62 16.55
CA LEU A 112 -17.37 18.04 16.93
C LEU A 112 -18.33 18.48 18.05
N LYS A 113 -19.42 17.72 18.28
CA LYS A 113 -20.38 17.99 19.36
C LYS A 113 -20.00 17.30 20.67
N ASP A 114 -18.99 16.43 20.65
CA ASP A 114 -18.53 15.74 21.85
C ASP A 114 -17.94 16.76 22.85
N PRO A 115 -18.38 16.81 24.11
CA PRO A 115 -17.81 17.71 25.10
C PRO A 115 -16.29 17.56 25.27
N ARG A 116 -15.76 16.33 25.12
CA ARG A 116 -14.31 16.04 25.21
C ARG A 116 -13.51 16.55 24.01
N TYR A 117 -14.18 16.94 22.93
CA TYR A 117 -13.51 17.52 21.77
C TYR A 117 -13.01 18.95 22.04
N HIS A 118 -13.68 19.67 22.95
CA HIS A 118 -13.40 21.06 23.33
C HIS A 118 -13.25 22.00 22.13
N LEU A 119 -14.31 22.10 21.32
CA LEU A 119 -14.37 22.95 20.13
C LEU A 119 -13.88 24.38 20.41
N GLY A 120 -12.84 24.81 19.70
CA GLY A 120 -12.22 26.13 19.84
C GLY A 120 -11.39 26.34 21.10
N LYS A 121 -11.26 25.33 21.96
CA LYS A 121 -10.54 25.39 23.24
C LYS A 121 -9.59 24.20 23.39
N PRO A 122 -8.58 24.06 22.53
CA PRO A 122 -7.75 22.86 22.51
C PRO A 122 -7.00 22.61 23.82
N GLN A 123 -6.70 23.66 24.59
CA GLN A 123 -6.01 23.56 25.88
C GLN A 123 -6.89 22.90 26.97
N ASP A 124 -8.21 22.88 26.79
CA ASP A 124 -9.14 22.23 27.70
C ASP A 124 -9.25 20.71 27.44
N ARG A 125 -8.70 20.20 26.32
CA ARG A 125 -8.73 18.77 25.98
C ARG A 125 -8.02 17.94 27.06
N ASP A 126 -8.51 16.73 27.29
CA ASP A 126 -7.94 15.77 28.24
C ASP A 126 -6.80 14.93 27.65
N THR A 127 -6.64 14.94 26.33
CA THR A 127 -5.65 14.16 25.57
C THR A 127 -4.21 14.63 25.75
N VAL A 128 -3.25 13.77 25.43
CA VAL A 128 -1.80 14.05 25.56
C VAL A 128 -1.31 15.12 24.60
N GLN A 129 -1.98 15.29 23.46
CA GLN A 129 -1.69 16.33 22.49
C GLN A 129 -2.88 17.28 22.39
N LYS A 130 -2.66 18.58 22.59
CA LYS A 130 -3.74 19.58 22.61
C LYS A 130 -4.11 20.07 21.21
N GLU A 131 -3.10 20.23 20.36
CA GLU A 131 -3.19 20.81 19.02
C GLU A 131 -2.21 20.11 18.08
N ALA A 132 -2.48 20.16 16.77
CA ALA A 132 -1.57 19.59 15.77
C ALA A 132 -0.20 20.27 15.81
N PHE A 133 -0.21 21.59 15.99
CA PHE A 133 0.92 22.41 16.42
C PHE A 133 0.40 23.61 17.23
N PRO A 134 1.23 24.27 18.05
CA PRO A 134 0.79 25.41 18.86
C PRO A 134 0.11 26.49 18.02
N GLY A 135 -1.15 26.82 18.35
CA GLY A 135 -1.93 27.84 17.66
C GLY A 135 -2.70 27.36 16.42
N SER A 136 -2.68 26.07 16.10
CA SER A 136 -3.50 25.49 15.02
C SER A 136 -5.00 25.45 15.33
N GLY A 137 -5.36 25.55 16.61
CA GLY A 137 -6.73 25.46 17.11
C GLY A 137 -7.31 24.06 16.99
N THR A 138 -8.63 23.98 16.94
CA THR A 138 -9.37 22.74 16.67
C THR A 138 -10.00 22.78 15.28
N ALA A 139 -10.42 21.63 14.76
CA ALA A 139 -11.39 21.63 13.68
C ALA A 139 -12.71 22.28 14.09
N THR A 140 -13.35 22.91 13.10
CA THR A 140 -14.62 23.63 13.23
C THR A 140 -15.65 23.16 12.20
N THR A 141 -15.25 22.30 11.27
CA THR A 141 -16.11 21.69 10.25
C THR A 141 -15.83 20.19 10.16
N PRO A 142 -16.78 19.37 9.68
CA PRO A 142 -16.55 17.92 9.52
C PRO A 142 -15.34 17.60 8.63
N LEU A 143 -15.08 18.40 7.60
CA LEU A 143 -13.89 18.25 6.75
C LEU A 143 -12.60 18.57 7.51
N GLU A 144 -12.59 19.64 8.30
CA GLU A 144 -11.44 19.95 9.17
C GLU A 144 -11.23 18.85 10.21
N TYR A 145 -12.29 18.21 10.72
CA TYR A 145 -12.15 17.13 11.69
C TYR A 145 -11.43 15.92 11.06
N ILE A 146 -11.79 15.56 9.82
CA ILE A 146 -11.07 14.52 9.06
C ILE A 146 -9.60 14.91 8.85
N ALA A 147 -9.32 16.18 8.56
CA ALA A 147 -7.94 16.65 8.40
C ALA A 147 -7.16 16.62 9.73
N GLU A 148 -7.73 17.12 10.82
CA GLU A 148 -7.10 17.14 12.14
C GLU A 148 -6.80 15.74 12.63
N THR A 149 -7.76 14.80 12.54
CA THR A 149 -7.57 13.44 13.07
C THR A 149 -6.50 12.66 12.31
N LEU A 150 -6.25 12.93 11.02
CA LEU A 150 -5.20 12.27 10.24
C LEU A 150 -3.81 12.86 10.52
N LEU A 151 -3.73 14.14 10.93
CA LEU A 151 -2.47 14.83 11.22
C LEU A 151 -2.11 14.85 12.70
N CYS A 152 -3.11 14.71 13.56
CA CYS A 152 -2.98 14.71 15.00
C CYS A 152 -3.99 13.73 15.63
N PRO A 153 -3.77 12.41 15.51
CA PRO A 153 -4.72 11.44 16.04
C PRO A 153 -4.87 11.54 17.57
N SER A 154 -3.82 11.93 18.29
CA SER A 154 -3.88 12.17 19.75
C SER A 154 -4.43 13.56 20.12
N CYS A 155 -4.83 14.41 19.17
CA CYS A 155 -5.55 15.65 19.46
C CYS A 155 -6.95 15.38 20.01
N TYR A 156 -7.60 14.33 19.54
CA TYR A 156 -8.88 13.87 20.05
C TYR A 156 -9.00 12.38 19.82
N VAL A 157 -9.17 11.63 20.90
CA VAL A 157 -9.27 10.18 20.86
C VAL A 157 -10.72 9.79 21.16
N PRO A 158 -11.45 9.20 20.19
CA PRO A 158 -12.79 8.70 20.44
C PRO A 158 -12.81 7.67 21.56
N ALA A 159 -13.84 7.71 22.40
CA ALA A 159 -13.98 6.77 23.51
C ALA A 159 -13.89 5.30 23.04
N GLY A 160 -13.10 4.49 23.74
CA GLY A 160 -12.83 3.08 23.47
C GLY A 160 -11.73 2.81 22.44
N TYR A 161 -11.01 3.83 21.96
CA TYR A 161 -9.97 3.68 20.92
C TYR A 161 -8.59 4.20 21.33
N GLY A 162 -8.40 4.61 22.57
CA GLY A 162 -7.08 4.96 23.08
C GLY A 162 -6.19 3.76 23.37
N MET A 163 -4.90 4.05 23.50
CA MET A 163 -3.91 3.10 23.99
C MET A 163 -4.30 2.54 25.36
N VAL A 164 -4.06 1.25 25.57
CA VAL A 164 -4.33 0.59 26.86
C VAL A 164 -3.58 1.31 27.98
N GLY A 165 -4.30 1.67 29.04
CA GLY A 165 -3.75 2.38 30.20
C GLY A 165 -3.70 3.90 30.06
N THR A 166 -4.15 4.48 28.94
CA THR A 166 -4.18 5.95 28.76
C THR A 166 -5.55 6.56 28.98
N ASP A 167 -6.60 5.74 29.20
CA ASP A 167 -7.97 6.21 29.44
C ASP A 167 -8.47 7.11 28.29
N ASP A 168 -8.26 6.65 27.04
CA ASP A 168 -8.57 7.39 25.81
C ASP A 168 -7.93 8.79 25.74
N LYS A 169 -6.70 8.95 26.25
CA LYS A 169 -5.95 10.22 26.16
C LYS A 169 -4.84 10.20 25.11
N ASP A 170 -4.44 9.02 24.65
CA ASP A 170 -3.42 8.85 23.62
C ASP A 170 -3.86 7.83 22.57
N SER A 171 -3.66 8.15 21.30
CA SER A 171 -4.10 7.34 20.17
C SER A 171 -3.03 6.32 19.76
N PRO A 172 -3.41 5.08 19.39
CA PRO A 172 -2.50 4.14 18.69
C PRO A 172 -2.20 4.57 17.25
N ASP A 173 -2.98 5.50 16.70
CA ASP A 173 -2.87 5.95 15.31
C ASP A 173 -1.76 7.00 15.16
N ILE A 174 -1.20 7.07 13.96
CA ILE A 174 -0.04 7.91 13.64
C ILE A 174 -0.44 9.09 12.76
N ASN A 175 0.34 10.17 12.81
CA ASN A 175 0.23 11.20 11.78
C ASN A 175 0.60 10.59 10.42
N VAL A 176 -0.38 10.46 9.53
CA VAL A 176 -0.23 9.74 8.25
C VAL A 176 0.74 10.41 7.28
N THR A 177 1.13 11.67 7.53
CA THR A 177 2.12 12.40 6.73
C THR A 177 3.57 12.17 7.19
N LYS A 178 3.74 11.48 8.31
CA LYS A 178 5.04 11.11 8.86
C LYS A 178 5.35 9.63 8.58
N PRO A 179 6.63 9.22 8.62
CA PRO A 179 6.97 7.81 8.54
C PRO A 179 6.23 6.96 9.58
N PRO A 180 5.85 5.71 9.26
CA PRO A 180 6.18 4.99 8.02
C PRO A 180 5.28 5.31 6.80
N VAL A 181 4.13 5.97 6.98
CA VAL A 181 3.13 6.12 5.89
C VAL A 181 3.50 7.24 4.91
N SER A 182 3.91 8.41 5.42
CA SER A 182 4.46 9.51 4.62
C SER A 182 3.56 10.03 3.47
N LEU A 183 2.23 10.08 3.68
CA LEU A 183 1.30 10.60 2.67
C LEU A 183 1.61 12.07 2.31
N LYS A 184 1.50 12.37 1.01
CA LYS A 184 1.60 13.73 0.47
C LYS A 184 0.25 14.43 0.43
N ILE A 185 0.23 15.75 0.23
CA ILE A 185 -1.02 16.53 0.24
C ILE A 185 -2.04 15.98 -0.77
N ASP A 186 -1.51 15.55 -1.91
CA ASP A 186 -2.21 14.97 -3.02
C ASP A 186 -2.90 13.64 -2.59
N ASP A 187 -2.19 12.80 -1.84
CA ASP A 187 -2.72 11.55 -1.30
C ASP A 187 -3.87 11.80 -0.32
N LEU A 188 -3.71 12.82 0.53
CA LEU A 188 -4.73 13.24 1.48
C LEU A 188 -6.01 13.70 0.76
N VAL A 189 -5.87 14.38 -0.39
CA VAL A 189 -7.00 14.77 -1.24
C VAL A 189 -7.71 13.54 -1.80
N ALA A 190 -6.98 12.56 -2.35
CA ALA A 190 -7.54 11.34 -2.90
C ALA A 190 -8.23 10.46 -1.85
N VAL A 191 -7.57 10.20 -0.72
CA VAL A 191 -8.12 9.44 0.42
C VAL A 191 -9.38 10.11 0.97
N THR A 192 -9.34 11.43 1.17
CA THR A 192 -10.53 12.17 1.64
C THR A 192 -11.67 12.09 0.62
N THR A 193 -11.36 12.25 -0.66
CA THR A 193 -12.38 12.14 -1.74
C THR A 193 -13.03 10.75 -1.74
N TRP A 194 -12.23 9.70 -1.63
CA TRP A 194 -12.72 8.32 -1.53
C TRP A 194 -13.62 8.13 -0.31
N LEU A 195 -13.24 8.62 0.88
CA LEU A 195 -14.06 8.51 2.10
C LEU A 195 -15.45 9.13 1.93
N TYR A 196 -15.55 10.31 1.30
CA TYR A 196 -16.85 10.94 1.05
C TYR A 196 -17.71 10.13 0.09
N VAL A 197 -17.14 9.67 -1.03
CA VAL A 197 -17.88 8.90 -2.03
C VAL A 197 -18.29 7.54 -1.48
N HIS A 198 -17.41 6.87 -0.73
CA HIS A 198 -17.68 5.61 -0.03
C HIS A 198 -18.83 5.75 0.96
N ASP A 199 -18.92 6.88 1.64
CA ASP A 199 -20.02 7.19 2.55
C ASP A 199 -21.32 7.64 1.83
N GLY A 200 -21.33 7.65 0.49
CA GLY A 200 -22.48 8.07 -0.31
C GLY A 200 -22.67 9.59 -0.39
N HIS A 201 -21.64 10.39 -0.07
CA HIS A 201 -21.69 11.84 -0.10
C HIS A 201 -20.93 12.42 -1.29
N ARG A 202 -21.35 13.61 -1.75
CA ARG A 202 -20.57 14.38 -2.71
C ARG A 202 -19.29 14.90 -2.02
N PRO A 203 -18.10 14.62 -2.56
CA PRO A 203 -16.87 15.09 -1.94
C PRO A 203 -16.73 16.62 -2.03
N PRO A 204 -16.09 17.26 -1.04
CA PRO A 204 -15.66 18.65 -1.14
C PRO A 204 -14.72 18.85 -2.33
N SER A 205 -14.62 20.08 -2.84
CA SER A 205 -13.61 20.41 -3.85
C SER A 205 -12.21 20.21 -3.28
N GLN A 206 -11.26 19.90 -4.15
CA GLN A 206 -9.87 19.68 -3.78
C GLN A 206 -9.28 20.89 -3.03
N ALA A 207 -9.60 22.11 -3.47
CA ALA A 207 -9.17 23.33 -2.79
C ALA A 207 -9.67 23.42 -1.34
N MET A 208 -10.90 22.96 -1.07
CA MET A 208 -11.42 22.90 0.30
C MET A 208 -10.70 21.84 1.13
N ILE A 209 -10.42 20.67 0.55
CA ILE A 209 -9.68 19.60 1.24
C ILE A 209 -8.27 20.08 1.58
N VAL A 210 -7.56 20.65 0.61
CA VAL A 210 -6.22 21.23 0.79
C VAL A 210 -6.22 22.30 1.89
N LYS A 211 -7.19 23.22 1.86
CA LYS A 211 -7.33 24.26 2.87
C LYS A 211 -7.52 23.67 4.28
N ALA A 212 -8.32 22.61 4.40
CA ALA A 212 -8.55 21.93 5.67
C ALA A 212 -7.27 21.30 6.23
N PHE A 213 -6.50 20.58 5.40
CA PHE A 213 -5.20 20.03 5.84
C PHE A 213 -4.19 21.11 6.17
N ARG A 214 -4.11 22.17 5.36
CA ARG A 214 -3.16 23.26 5.58
C ARG A 214 -3.31 23.94 6.95
N LYS A 215 -4.53 23.98 7.50
CA LYS A 215 -4.83 24.53 8.83
C LYS A 215 -4.03 23.85 9.95
N PHE A 216 -3.77 22.55 9.83
CA PHE A 216 -3.13 21.72 10.86
C PHE A 216 -1.69 21.34 10.52
N MET A 217 -1.06 22.04 9.57
CA MET A 217 0.33 21.85 9.20
C MET A 217 1.17 23.09 9.50
N THR A 218 2.36 22.89 10.07
CA THR A 218 3.36 23.96 10.13
C THR A 218 3.86 24.31 8.71
N PRO A 219 4.55 25.45 8.51
CA PRO A 219 5.19 25.75 7.22
C PRO A 219 6.14 24.65 6.74
N GLN A 220 6.83 23.97 7.67
CA GLN A 220 7.73 22.88 7.35
C GLN A 220 6.96 21.61 6.96
N ASP A 221 5.93 21.23 7.72
CA ASP A 221 5.07 20.08 7.36
C ASP A 221 4.47 20.27 5.98
N TRP A 222 3.99 21.49 5.69
CA TRP A 222 3.47 21.82 4.38
C TRP A 222 4.51 21.62 3.28
N LYS A 223 5.72 22.15 3.46
CA LYS A 223 6.82 21.93 2.52
C LYS A 223 7.06 20.44 2.31
N ASP A 224 7.06 19.64 3.37
CA ASP A 224 7.31 18.20 3.30
C ASP A 224 6.22 17.46 2.52
N VAL A 225 4.95 17.87 2.64
CA VAL A 225 3.83 17.22 1.94
C VAL A 225 3.56 17.75 0.53
N THR A 226 4.04 18.95 0.19
CA THR A 226 3.85 19.58 -1.13
C THR A 226 5.11 19.61 -1.99
N THR A 227 6.18 18.98 -1.52
CA THR A 227 7.36 18.75 -2.36
C THR A 227 7.44 17.26 -2.66
N ILE A 228 7.55 16.91 -3.94
CA ILE A 228 8.26 15.69 -4.30
C ILE A 228 9.68 16.02 -3.85
N PRO A 229 10.24 15.33 -2.84
CA PRO A 229 11.67 15.48 -2.59
C PRO A 229 12.35 15.27 -3.94
N PRO A 230 13.30 16.13 -4.37
CA PRO A 230 13.98 15.94 -5.64
C PRO A 230 14.35 14.45 -5.73
N PRO A 231 14.12 13.78 -6.89
CA PRO A 231 14.49 12.37 -7.02
C PRO A 231 15.86 12.28 -6.42
N LEU A 232 16.06 11.42 -5.41
CA LEU A 232 17.26 11.46 -4.59
C LEU A 232 18.46 11.38 -5.52
N VAL A 233 19.01 12.52 -5.95
CA VAL A 233 20.05 12.58 -6.99
C VAL A 233 21.36 12.05 -6.41
N ASN A 234 21.33 11.58 -5.16
CA ASN A 234 22.39 10.84 -4.54
C ASN A 234 21.95 9.90 -3.39
N VAL A 235 20.79 9.25 -3.51
CA VAL A 235 20.59 7.98 -2.78
C VAL A 235 20.40 6.93 -3.85
N SER A 236 21.51 6.29 -4.25
CA SER A 236 21.45 5.00 -4.94
C SER A 236 20.64 4.07 -4.02
N LEU A 237 19.34 3.96 -4.33
CA LEU A 237 18.49 2.90 -3.83
C LEU A 237 18.98 1.61 -4.49
N PHE A 238 18.89 0.52 -3.76
CA PHE A 238 19.20 -0.77 -4.32
C PHE A 238 18.07 -1.26 -5.20
N ALA A 239 16.81 -0.95 -4.87
CA ALA A 239 15.65 -1.33 -5.68
C ALA A 239 14.48 -0.37 -5.44
N THR A 240 13.71 -0.09 -6.48
CA THR A 240 12.51 0.77 -6.40
C THR A 240 11.22 -0.03 -6.25
N GLY A 241 11.23 -1.30 -6.63
CA GLY A 241 10.07 -2.17 -6.59
C GLY A 241 9.36 -2.27 -7.93
N ASP A 242 9.85 -1.59 -8.96
CA ASP A 242 9.35 -1.70 -10.33
C ASP A 242 9.93 -2.96 -11.01
N GLU A 243 11.06 -3.45 -10.48
CA GLU A 243 11.77 -4.62 -10.96
C GLU A 243 11.10 -5.94 -10.53
N SER A 244 11.53 -7.06 -11.11
CA SER A 244 11.09 -8.39 -10.68
C SER A 244 11.61 -8.71 -9.27
N ALA A 245 10.98 -9.65 -8.56
CA ALA A 245 11.51 -10.08 -7.25
C ALA A 245 12.97 -10.56 -7.34
N GLU A 246 13.34 -11.24 -8.44
CA GLU A 246 14.73 -11.63 -8.71
C GLU A 246 15.67 -10.42 -8.80
N ASP A 247 15.32 -9.43 -9.62
CA ASP A 247 16.16 -8.25 -9.81
C ASP A 247 16.33 -7.48 -8.52
N ILE A 248 15.27 -7.39 -7.70
CA ILE A 248 15.31 -6.75 -6.38
C ILE A 248 16.33 -7.47 -5.48
N PHE A 249 16.28 -8.80 -5.36
CA PHE A 249 17.25 -9.56 -4.56
C PHE A 249 18.68 -9.42 -5.08
N ARG A 250 18.85 -9.32 -6.40
CA ARG A 250 20.16 -9.16 -7.05
C ARG A 250 20.75 -7.77 -6.79
N GLN A 251 19.98 -6.72 -7.04
CA GLN A 251 20.43 -5.33 -6.88
C GLN A 251 20.63 -4.96 -5.39
N ALA A 252 19.81 -5.51 -4.49
CA ALA A 252 20.01 -5.42 -3.04
C ALA A 252 21.12 -6.32 -2.49
N MET A 253 21.80 -7.06 -3.38
CA MET A 253 22.92 -7.96 -3.09
C MET A 253 22.59 -9.08 -2.10
N CYS A 254 21.31 -9.41 -1.93
CA CYS A 254 20.86 -10.49 -1.05
C CYS A 254 21.41 -11.85 -1.53
N ILE A 255 21.47 -12.05 -2.85
CA ILE A 255 21.94 -13.29 -3.47
C ILE A 255 23.42 -13.60 -3.18
N ALA A 256 24.22 -12.59 -2.83
CA ALA A 256 25.64 -12.75 -2.54
C ALA A 256 25.89 -13.40 -1.17
N CYS A 257 24.98 -13.18 -0.22
CA CYS A 257 25.11 -13.72 1.13
C CYS A 257 24.17 -14.88 1.41
N HIS A 258 23.02 -14.95 0.74
CA HIS A 258 21.98 -15.93 1.03
C HIS A 258 21.73 -16.90 -0.11
N VAL A 259 21.38 -18.14 0.27
CA VAL A 259 20.68 -19.06 -0.61
C VAL A 259 19.21 -18.65 -0.64
N ILE A 260 18.70 -18.35 -1.84
CA ILE A 260 17.30 -17.94 -2.03
C ILE A 260 16.66 -18.90 -3.04
N PRO A 261 15.94 -19.93 -2.58
CA PRO A 261 15.34 -20.93 -3.47
C PRO A 261 14.45 -20.27 -4.52
N GLY A 262 14.70 -20.60 -5.79
CA GLY A 262 13.96 -20.08 -6.94
C GLY A 262 14.48 -18.77 -7.51
N ILE A 263 15.49 -18.14 -6.88
CA ILE A 263 16.21 -17.01 -7.45
C ILE A 263 17.52 -17.53 -8.07
N PRO A 264 17.74 -17.32 -9.38
CA PRO A 264 18.97 -17.71 -10.06
C PRO A 264 20.23 -17.16 -9.36
N ASP A 265 21.28 -17.98 -9.31
CA ASP A 265 22.61 -17.66 -8.75
C ASP A 265 22.66 -17.32 -7.25
N ALA A 266 21.54 -17.35 -6.54
CA ALA A 266 21.47 -17.12 -5.10
C ALA A 266 22.03 -18.32 -4.32
N THR A 267 23.35 -18.35 -4.20
CA THR A 267 24.12 -19.45 -3.60
C THR A 267 24.99 -18.99 -2.42
N GLY A 268 24.79 -17.76 -1.95
CA GLY A 268 25.55 -17.20 -0.84
C GLY A 268 25.33 -17.98 0.47
N THR A 269 26.39 -18.14 1.26
CA THR A 269 26.36 -18.90 2.53
C THR A 269 26.79 -18.06 3.73
N LEU A 270 27.05 -16.76 3.54
CA LEU A 270 27.37 -15.81 4.61
C LEU A 270 26.18 -15.48 5.49
N GLY A 271 24.96 -15.69 5.00
CA GLY A 271 23.71 -15.63 5.74
C GLY A 271 22.93 -16.95 5.63
N PRO A 272 21.90 -17.15 6.48
CA PRO A 272 21.08 -18.35 6.44
C PRO A 272 20.31 -18.49 5.13
N ALA A 273 20.00 -19.73 4.73
CA ALA A 273 19.10 -19.97 3.61
C ALA A 273 17.70 -19.36 3.88
N LEU A 274 17.13 -18.69 2.89
CA LEU A 274 15.87 -17.95 3.05
C LEU A 274 14.63 -18.81 2.75
N THR A 275 14.48 -19.92 3.47
CA THR A 275 13.28 -20.77 3.44
C THR A 275 12.24 -20.31 4.46
N MET A 276 11.88 -19.02 4.40
CA MET A 276 11.25 -18.28 5.50
C MET A 276 9.94 -18.92 6.00
N LYS A 277 9.16 -19.55 5.12
CA LYS A 277 7.93 -20.28 5.51
C LYS A 277 8.21 -21.46 6.45
N SER A 278 9.33 -22.15 6.24
CA SER A 278 9.77 -23.27 7.10
C SER A 278 10.45 -22.78 8.37
N ILE A 279 11.35 -21.80 8.27
CA ILE A 279 12.25 -21.47 9.38
C ILE A 279 11.63 -20.51 10.39
N THR A 280 10.72 -19.62 9.98
CA THR A 280 10.17 -18.59 10.87
C THR A 280 9.48 -19.17 12.11
N PRO A 281 8.62 -20.21 12.02
CA PRO A 281 8.04 -20.83 13.21
C PRO A 281 9.07 -21.42 14.18
N LEU A 282 10.24 -21.83 13.69
CA LEU A 282 11.35 -22.29 14.53
C LEU A 282 12.06 -21.09 15.18
N ARG A 283 12.24 -19.99 14.45
CA ARG A 283 12.86 -18.75 14.96
C ARG A 283 12.03 -18.08 16.04
N HIS A 284 10.71 -18.04 15.91
CA HIS A 284 9.82 -17.52 16.95
C HIS A 284 9.89 -18.32 18.26
N LYS A 285 10.30 -19.59 18.21
CA LYS A 285 10.49 -20.45 19.40
C LYS A 285 11.91 -20.38 19.96
N ASP A 286 12.83 -19.73 19.26
CA ASP A 286 14.21 -19.58 19.72
C ASP A 286 14.23 -18.56 20.88
N PRO A 287 14.76 -18.93 22.07
CA PRO A 287 14.88 -18.01 23.19
C PRO A 287 15.71 -16.75 22.91
N MET A 288 16.56 -16.78 21.88
CA MET A 288 17.34 -15.61 21.46
C MET A 288 16.53 -14.61 20.62
N TYR A 289 15.33 -14.98 20.16
CA TYR A 289 14.46 -14.08 19.41
C TYR A 289 13.89 -12.99 20.34
N LYS A 290 14.33 -11.75 20.13
CA LYS A 290 13.91 -10.56 20.89
C LYS A 290 13.02 -9.61 20.08
N GLY A 291 12.62 -10.04 18.89
CA GLY A 291 11.76 -9.26 18.01
C GLY A 291 10.29 -9.29 18.41
N LYS A 292 9.48 -8.56 17.67
CA LYS A 292 8.03 -8.41 17.93
C LYS A 292 7.17 -9.04 16.84
N ALA A 293 7.77 -9.60 15.79
CA ALA A 293 7.03 -10.22 14.72
C ALA A 293 6.29 -11.48 15.23
N THR A 294 5.05 -11.62 14.76
CA THR A 294 4.16 -12.74 15.09
C THR A 294 3.83 -13.58 13.87
N THR A 295 3.97 -13.02 12.67
CA THR A 295 3.73 -13.71 11.40
C THR A 295 5.00 -13.89 10.58
N VAL A 296 4.96 -14.77 9.57
CA VAL A 296 6.08 -14.98 8.63
C VAL A 296 6.45 -13.68 7.91
N ARG A 297 5.46 -12.94 7.41
CA ARG A 297 5.68 -11.66 6.72
C ARG A 297 6.32 -10.64 7.66
N GLU A 298 5.78 -10.46 8.86
CA GLU A 298 6.34 -9.56 9.86
C GLU A 298 7.79 -9.90 10.21
N PHE A 299 8.11 -11.19 10.36
CA PHE A 299 9.47 -11.64 10.70
C PHE A 299 10.47 -11.34 9.59
N ILE A 300 10.08 -11.56 8.33
CA ILE A 300 10.91 -11.20 7.17
C ILE A 300 11.12 -9.69 7.11
N THR A 301 10.05 -8.90 7.26
CA THR A 301 10.12 -7.43 7.27
C THR A 301 11.04 -6.94 8.40
N GLU A 302 10.87 -7.43 9.63
CA GLU A 302 11.71 -7.09 10.78
C GLU A 302 13.17 -7.50 10.54
N SER A 303 13.42 -8.68 9.95
CA SER A 303 14.77 -9.14 9.63
C SER A 303 15.47 -8.25 8.59
N ILE A 304 14.73 -7.70 7.62
CA ILE A 304 15.29 -6.79 6.60
C ILE A 304 15.52 -5.39 7.16
N LEU A 305 14.57 -4.86 7.93
CA LEU A 305 14.63 -3.49 8.45
C LEU A 305 15.53 -3.37 9.70
N HIS A 306 15.60 -4.43 10.50
CA HIS A 306 16.29 -4.47 11.78
C HIS A 306 17.06 -5.79 11.97
N PRO A 307 18.05 -6.10 11.11
CA PRO A 307 18.70 -7.41 11.05
C PRO A 307 19.37 -7.88 12.35
N SER A 308 19.78 -6.95 13.23
CA SER A 308 20.39 -7.29 14.53
C SER A 308 19.37 -7.60 15.63
N VAL A 309 18.06 -7.48 15.38
CA VAL A 309 17.03 -7.88 16.36
C VAL A 309 17.10 -9.38 16.63
N TYR A 310 17.41 -10.15 15.61
CA TYR A 310 17.65 -11.58 15.72
C TYR A 310 18.65 -12.05 14.68
N VAL A 311 19.79 -12.55 15.17
CA VAL A 311 20.82 -13.18 14.33
C VAL A 311 20.75 -14.68 14.55
N THR A 312 20.60 -15.43 13.46
CA THR A 312 20.57 -16.89 13.50
C THR A 312 21.89 -17.42 14.08
N ASN A 313 21.80 -18.37 15.01
CA ASN A 313 22.98 -19.02 15.57
C ASN A 313 23.90 -19.58 14.47
N GLY A 314 25.21 -19.33 14.59
CA GLY A 314 26.21 -19.69 13.58
C GLY A 314 26.49 -18.61 12.52
N TYR A 315 25.79 -17.48 12.55
CA TYR A 315 26.05 -16.33 11.66
C TYR A 315 26.53 -15.10 12.46
N PRO A 316 27.40 -14.25 11.88
CA PRO A 316 27.86 -13.05 12.55
C PRO A 316 26.78 -11.95 12.55
N ASP A 317 26.68 -11.20 13.65
CA ASP A 317 25.92 -9.94 13.65
C ASP A 317 26.63 -8.89 12.77
N ASN A 318 25.89 -7.90 12.29
CA ASN A 318 26.36 -6.82 11.41
C ASN A 318 26.84 -7.27 10.02
N THR A 319 26.66 -8.54 9.63
CA THR A 319 26.88 -9.00 8.26
C THR A 319 25.80 -8.49 7.31
N MET A 320 24.53 -8.50 7.74
CA MET A 320 23.43 -7.95 6.95
C MET A 320 23.36 -6.41 7.11
N PRO A 321 23.36 -5.64 6.00
CA PRO A 321 23.33 -4.18 6.07
C PRO A 321 22.12 -3.63 6.85
N LYS A 322 22.37 -2.68 7.75
CA LYS A 322 21.34 -2.00 8.56
C LYS A 322 20.65 -0.84 7.83
N ASN A 323 21.03 -0.61 6.57
CA ASN A 323 20.58 0.54 5.79
C ASN A 323 19.39 0.24 4.87
N TYR A 324 18.92 -1.01 4.82
CA TYR A 324 17.85 -1.40 3.90
C TYR A 324 16.55 -0.61 4.11
N GLY A 325 16.22 -0.21 5.34
CA GLY A 325 15.05 0.63 5.61
C GLY A 325 15.03 1.99 4.92
N TYR A 326 16.17 2.47 4.40
CA TYR A 326 16.24 3.68 3.56
C TYR A 326 16.91 3.44 2.20
N LYS A 327 17.28 2.20 1.88
CA LYS A 327 17.90 1.80 0.61
C LYS A 327 17.01 0.91 -0.26
N ILE A 328 15.95 0.35 0.31
CA ILE A 328 14.93 -0.44 -0.37
C ILE A 328 13.60 0.30 -0.25
N ASN A 329 12.93 0.53 -1.38
CA ASN A 329 11.60 1.11 -1.38
C ASN A 329 10.58 0.16 -0.72
N ALA A 330 9.52 0.68 -0.11
CA ALA A 330 8.46 -0.12 0.49
C ALA A 330 7.84 -1.15 -0.48
N LEU A 331 7.70 -0.80 -1.77
CA LEU A 331 7.20 -1.73 -2.79
C LEU A 331 8.17 -2.88 -3.06
N ALA A 332 9.48 -2.57 -3.17
CA ALA A 332 10.52 -3.59 -3.31
C ALA A 332 10.56 -4.52 -2.09
N LEU A 333 10.48 -3.95 -0.88
CA LEU A 333 10.43 -4.70 0.36
C LEU A 333 9.21 -5.63 0.41
N ASP A 334 8.03 -5.13 0.04
CA ASP A 334 6.80 -5.93 0.04
C ASP A 334 6.88 -7.12 -0.93
N LYS A 335 7.38 -6.89 -2.16
CA LYS A 335 7.66 -7.96 -3.14
C LYS A 335 8.63 -9.01 -2.61
N MET A 336 9.71 -8.59 -1.97
CA MET A 336 10.66 -9.52 -1.34
C MET A 336 9.99 -10.34 -0.25
N VAL A 337 9.21 -9.70 0.62
CA VAL A 337 8.52 -10.34 1.74
C VAL A 337 7.47 -11.32 1.23
N ASP A 338 6.68 -10.95 0.22
CA ASP A 338 5.69 -11.83 -0.41
C ASP A 338 6.32 -13.07 -1.02
N TYR A 339 7.42 -12.90 -1.76
CA TYR A 339 8.15 -14.03 -2.32
C TYR A 339 8.65 -14.96 -1.22
N LEU A 340 9.39 -14.43 -0.26
CA LEU A 340 10.01 -15.21 0.81
C LEU A 340 8.99 -15.89 1.73
N ALA A 341 7.83 -15.26 1.98
CA ALA A 341 6.77 -15.83 2.81
C ALA A 341 6.21 -17.14 2.24
N GLU A 342 6.35 -17.37 0.94
CA GLU A 342 5.95 -18.60 0.28
C GLU A 342 7.09 -19.63 0.11
N VAL A 343 8.36 -19.22 0.26
CA VAL A 343 9.51 -20.13 0.12
C VAL A 343 9.58 -21.12 1.27
N LYS A 344 9.45 -22.41 0.94
CA LYS A 344 9.51 -23.53 1.89
C LYS A 344 10.65 -24.48 1.55
N GLU A 345 11.36 -24.93 2.59
CA GLU A 345 12.46 -25.89 2.45
C GLU A 345 12.02 -27.18 1.74
N GLY A 346 12.83 -27.66 0.79
CA GLY A 346 12.58 -28.89 0.04
C GLY A 346 11.39 -28.86 -0.95
N ASN A 347 10.73 -27.71 -1.13
CA ASN A 347 9.59 -27.58 -2.05
C ASN A 347 9.98 -26.81 -3.32
N ILE A 348 9.17 -26.97 -4.36
CA ILE A 348 9.29 -26.16 -5.59
C ILE A 348 9.12 -24.68 -5.20
N PRO A 349 10.07 -23.80 -5.55
CA PRO A 349 9.97 -22.38 -5.24
C PRO A 349 8.72 -21.73 -5.85
N PRO A 350 8.19 -20.67 -5.22
CA PRO A 350 7.08 -19.92 -5.78
C PRO A 350 7.49 -19.27 -7.12
N PRO A 351 6.55 -19.11 -8.07
CA PRO A 351 6.83 -18.39 -9.31
C PRO A 351 7.23 -16.95 -9.02
N ILE A 352 8.25 -16.46 -9.72
CA ILE A 352 8.68 -15.06 -9.66
C ILE A 352 7.58 -14.22 -10.32
N LYS A 353 6.99 -13.28 -9.58
CA LYS A 353 5.90 -12.41 -10.04
C LYS A 353 6.38 -11.00 -10.35
#